data_AF-A0A1E1WUQ4-F1
#
_entry.id   AF-A0A1E1WUQ4-F1
#
_cell.length_a   1.000
_cell.length_b   1.000
_cell.length_c   1.000
_cell.angle_alpha   90.00
_cell.angle_beta   90.00
_cell.angle_gamma   90.00
#
_symmetry.space_group_name_H-M   'P 1'
#
loop_
_entity.id
_entity.type
_entity.pdbx_description
1 polymer ?
#
loop_
_entity_poly.entity_id
_entity_poly.type
_entity_poly.pdbx_seq_one_letter_code
_entity_poly.pdbx_strand_id
1 'polypeptide(L)'
;RKRAIWVSVSNDLKYDAERDLRDIGAGKIEVHPLNKFKYAKLSSAVNGNVKKGVVFSTYSALIGETQSSATKYRTRLKQLLQWCGEDFDGCIVFDECHKAKNLCPVGSGKATKTGLTALELQNKLPKA
;
A
#
# COMPACT_ATOMS: atom_id res chain seq x y z
N ARG A 1 16.56 -3.56 -4.96
CA ARG A 1 15.15 -3.58 -4.52
C ARG A 1 14.24 -3.38 -5.73
N LYS A 2 13.19 -4.19 -5.94
CA LYS A 2 12.33 -4.12 -7.15
C LYS A 2 10.83 -3.88 -6.85
N ARG A 3 10.46 -3.89 -5.58
CA ARG A 3 9.09 -3.69 -5.09
C ARG A 3 9.13 -2.56 -4.06
N ALA A 4 8.18 -1.66 -4.09
CA ALA A 4 8.01 -0.59 -3.11
C ALA A 4 6.51 -0.31 -2.89
N ILE A 5 6.19 0.34 -1.77
CA ILE A 5 4.83 0.75 -1.44
C ILE A 5 4.83 2.26 -1.27
N TRP A 6 3.88 2.94 -1.87
CA TRP A 6 3.64 4.36 -1.65
C TRP A 6 2.22 4.54 -1.13
N VAL A 7 2.08 5.09 0.07
CA VAL A 7 0.78 5.38 0.68
C VAL A 7 0.60 6.89 0.74
N SER A 8 -0.51 7.40 0.19
CA SER A 8 -0.84 8.83 0.21
C SER A 8 -2.34 9.04 0.48
N VAL A 9 -2.85 10.26 0.29
CA VAL A 9 -4.21 10.65 0.69
C VAL A 9 -5.23 10.58 -0.44
N SER A 10 -4.79 10.75 -1.68
CA SER A 10 -5.66 10.72 -2.87
C SER A 10 -5.06 9.83 -3.95
N ASN A 11 -5.90 9.25 -4.80
CA ASN A 11 -5.45 8.48 -5.96
C ASN A 11 -4.81 9.37 -7.02
N ASP A 12 -5.16 10.66 -7.06
CA ASP A 12 -4.61 11.60 -8.05
C ASP A 12 -3.12 11.88 -7.80
N LEU A 13 -2.68 11.78 -6.54
CA LEU A 13 -1.28 11.90 -6.14
C LEU A 13 -0.39 10.76 -6.67
N LYS A 14 -0.98 9.76 -7.31
CA LYS A 14 -0.23 8.77 -8.10
C LYS A 14 0.58 9.47 -9.21
N TYR A 15 0.02 10.49 -9.86
CA TYR A 15 0.69 11.19 -10.95
C TYR A 15 1.85 12.06 -10.45
N ASP A 16 1.73 12.59 -9.24
CA ASP A 16 2.84 13.24 -8.53
C ASP A 16 3.95 12.23 -8.22
N ALA A 17 3.62 11.07 -7.64
CA ALA A 17 4.60 10.01 -7.41
C ALA A 17 5.31 9.55 -8.70
N GLU A 18 4.59 9.43 -9.82
CA GLU A 18 5.17 9.12 -11.14
C GLU A 18 6.09 10.24 -11.64
N ARG A 19 5.75 11.51 -11.40
CA ARG A 19 6.59 12.66 -11.74
C ARG A 19 7.86 12.67 -10.90
N ASP A 20 7.74 12.51 -9.60
CA ASP A 20 8.89 12.52 -8.68
C ASP A 20 9.87 11.39 -9.03
N LEU A 21 9.37 10.21 -9.42
CA LEU A 21 10.20 9.13 -9.95
C LEU A 21 10.90 9.50 -11.26
N ARG A 22 10.23 10.21 -12.18
CA ARG A 22 10.86 10.68 -13.43
C ARG A 22 11.96 11.70 -13.15
N ASP A 23 11.73 12.64 -12.23
CA ASP A 23 12.64 13.73 -11.92
C ASP A 23 13.97 13.23 -11.35
N ILE A 24 13.96 12.09 -10.65
CA ILE A 24 15.17 11.41 -10.14
C ILE A 24 15.76 10.38 -11.11
N GLY A 25 15.30 10.33 -12.36
CA GLY A 25 15.78 9.38 -13.37
C GLY A 25 15.24 7.95 -13.24
N ALA A 26 14.26 7.72 -12.36
CA ALA A 26 13.62 6.43 -12.10
C ALA A 26 12.29 6.23 -12.88
N GLY A 27 12.06 6.99 -13.96
CA GLY A 27 10.80 7.01 -14.73
C GLY A 27 10.38 5.68 -15.37
N LYS A 28 11.23 4.65 -15.37
CA LYS A 28 10.90 3.29 -15.85
C LYS A 28 10.20 2.43 -14.79
N ILE A 29 10.10 2.91 -13.56
CA ILE A 29 9.40 2.22 -12.47
C ILE A 29 7.90 2.47 -12.62
N GLU A 30 7.14 1.41 -12.85
CA GLU A 30 5.69 1.49 -12.97
C GLU A 30 5.05 1.73 -11.60
N VAL A 31 4.04 2.62 -11.57
CA VAL A 31 3.25 2.92 -10.38
C VAL A 31 1.85 2.33 -10.56
N HIS A 32 1.51 1.35 -9.73
CA HIS A 32 0.29 0.59 -9.84
C HIS A 32 -0.72 0.94 -8.73
N PRO A 33 -1.88 1.51 -9.07
CA PRO A 33 -2.87 1.93 -8.07
C PRO A 33 -3.63 0.72 -7.48
N LEU A 34 -3.57 0.55 -6.16
CA LEU A 34 -4.11 -0.60 -5.43
C LEU A 34 -5.61 -0.78 -5.66
N ASN A 35 -6.36 0.32 -5.77
CA ASN A 35 -7.81 0.32 -5.95
C ASN A 35 -8.26 -0.26 -7.30
N LYS A 36 -7.39 -0.34 -8.32
CA LYS A 36 -7.71 -0.92 -9.64
C LYS A 36 -7.59 -2.45 -9.66
N PHE A 37 -6.96 -3.06 -8.67
CA PHE A 37 -6.83 -4.51 -8.59
C PHE A 37 -8.08 -5.15 -8.02
N LYS A 38 -8.43 -6.34 -8.51
CA LYS A 38 -9.42 -7.22 -7.84
C LYS A 38 -8.81 -7.79 -6.56
N TYR A 39 -9.64 -8.23 -5.61
CA TYR A 39 -9.22 -8.91 -4.37
C TYR A 39 -8.69 -10.34 -4.65
N ALA A 40 -7.58 -10.41 -5.38
CA ALA A 40 -6.84 -11.61 -5.78
C ALA A 40 -5.33 -11.31 -5.70
N LYS A 41 -4.44 -12.28 -5.93
CA LYS A 41 -2.97 -12.03 -5.93
C LYS A 41 -2.63 -10.87 -6.86
N LEU A 42 -1.84 -9.89 -6.43
CA LEU A 42 -1.39 -8.78 -7.30
C LEU A 42 -0.56 -9.31 -8.48
N SER A 43 0.22 -10.36 -8.24
CA SER A 43 1.06 -11.01 -9.26
C SER A 43 0.31 -11.98 -10.18
N SER A 44 -1.02 -12.06 -10.10
CA SER A 44 -1.81 -12.96 -10.95
C SER A 44 -2.23 -12.31 -12.27
N ALA A 45 -2.58 -13.14 -13.26
CA ALA A 45 -3.03 -12.68 -14.58
C ALA A 45 -4.23 -11.73 -14.50
N VAL A 46 -5.18 -11.97 -13.59
CA VAL A 46 -6.36 -11.09 -13.42
C VAL A 46 -6.00 -9.67 -12.95
N ASN A 47 -4.83 -9.52 -12.32
CA ASN A 47 -4.28 -8.25 -11.86
C ASN A 47 -3.05 -7.83 -12.69
N GLY A 48 -2.89 -8.34 -13.91
CA GLY A 48 -1.86 -7.88 -14.85
C GLY A 48 -0.44 -8.36 -14.55
N ASN A 49 -0.26 -9.42 -13.75
CA ASN A 49 1.05 -10.01 -13.44
C ASN A 49 2.05 -9.03 -12.80
N VAL A 50 1.58 -8.14 -11.93
CA VAL A 50 2.43 -7.14 -11.27
C VAL A 50 3.40 -7.83 -10.31
N LYS A 51 4.68 -7.90 -10.69
CA LYS A 51 5.76 -8.55 -9.92
C LYS A 51 6.81 -7.58 -9.38
N LYS A 52 6.85 -6.35 -9.89
CA LYS A 52 7.80 -5.28 -9.57
C LYS A 52 7.11 -3.93 -9.73
N GLY A 53 7.75 -2.87 -9.27
CA GLY A 53 7.23 -1.50 -9.34
C GLY A 53 6.84 -0.95 -7.97
N VAL A 54 6.09 0.15 -7.98
CA VAL A 54 5.49 0.76 -6.80
C VAL A 54 4.02 0.38 -6.77
N VAL A 55 3.55 -0.21 -5.67
CA VAL A 55 2.11 -0.28 -5.41
C VAL A 55 1.70 1.00 -4.70
N PHE A 56 0.90 1.81 -5.37
CA PHE A 56 0.37 3.07 -4.85
C PHE A 56 -0.98 2.83 -4.19
N SER A 57 -1.15 3.23 -2.94
CA SER A 57 -2.40 3.09 -2.20
C SER A 57 -2.78 4.41 -1.57
N THR A 58 -4.07 4.70 -1.46
CA THR A 58 -4.51 5.69 -0.48
C THR A 58 -4.60 5.06 0.91
N TYR A 59 -4.54 5.87 1.96
CA TYR A 59 -4.86 5.44 3.31
C TYR A 59 -6.25 4.78 3.42
N SER A 60 -7.23 5.31 2.68
CA SER A 60 -8.59 4.78 2.63
C SER A 60 -8.67 3.44 1.89
N ALA A 61 -7.93 3.27 0.79
CA ALA A 61 -7.88 2.01 0.06
C ALA A 61 -7.19 0.92 0.89
N LEU A 62 -6.15 1.26 1.64
CA LEU A 62 -5.36 0.30 2.42
C LEU A 62 -6.20 -0.44 3.48
N ILE A 63 -7.18 0.24 4.08
CA ILE A 63 -8.11 -0.33 5.07
C ILE A 63 -9.31 -1.06 4.44
N GLY A 64 -9.37 -1.10 3.10
CA GLY A 64 -10.45 -1.69 2.35
C GLY A 64 -10.55 -3.20 2.51
N GLU A 65 -11.78 -3.70 2.56
CA GLU A 65 -12.11 -5.12 2.67
C GLU A 65 -13.27 -5.47 1.73
N THR A 66 -13.34 -6.73 1.32
CA THR A 66 -14.47 -7.28 0.55
C THR A 66 -15.42 -8.05 1.46
N GLN A 67 -16.72 -7.97 1.15
CA GLN A 67 -17.78 -8.75 1.80
C GLN A 67 -17.81 -10.21 1.32
N SER A 68 -17.15 -10.52 0.20
CA SER A 68 -17.09 -11.88 -0.32
C SER A 68 -16.20 -12.77 0.56
N SER A 69 -16.83 -13.75 1.22
CA SER A 69 -16.16 -14.78 2.03
C SER A 69 -15.34 -15.78 1.19
N ALA A 70 -15.56 -15.84 -0.12
CA ALA A 70 -14.90 -16.78 -1.02
C ALA A 70 -13.47 -16.36 -1.40
N THR A 71 -13.04 -15.13 -1.09
CA THR A 71 -11.71 -14.63 -1.50
C THR A 71 -10.67 -14.82 -0.40
N LYS A 72 -9.55 -15.48 -0.72
CA LYS A 72 -8.39 -15.61 0.19
C LYS A 72 -7.83 -14.25 0.63
N TYR A 73 -7.99 -13.22 -0.21
CA TYR A 73 -7.46 -11.87 -0.03
C TYR A 73 -8.54 -10.90 0.43
N ARG A 74 -9.16 -11.18 1.58
CA ARG A 74 -10.31 -10.41 2.05
C ARG A 74 -10.03 -8.93 2.33
N THR A 75 -8.81 -8.59 2.73
CA THR A 75 -8.40 -7.20 3.01
C THR A 75 -7.28 -6.75 2.06
N ARG A 76 -7.25 -5.46 1.74
CA ARG A 76 -6.18 -4.84 0.94
C ARG A 76 -4.82 -4.97 1.60
N LEU A 77 -4.73 -4.82 2.92
CA LEU A 77 -3.50 -5.09 3.66
C LEU A 77 -2.98 -6.52 3.43
N LYS A 78 -3.82 -7.56 3.59
CA LYS A 78 -3.40 -8.96 3.38
C LYS A 78 -2.97 -9.21 1.94
N GLN A 79 -3.68 -8.62 0.97
CA GLN A 79 -3.32 -8.67 -0.44
C GLN A 79 -1.93 -8.06 -0.70
N LEU A 80 -1.66 -6.89 -0.12
CA LEU A 80 -0.40 -6.17 -0.26
C LEU A 80 0.76 -6.92 0.41
N LEU A 81 0.57 -7.39 1.65
CA LEU A 81 1.55 -8.19 2.38
C LEU A 81 1.94 -9.47 1.61
N GLN A 82 0.97 -10.13 0.98
CA GLN A 82 1.27 -11.30 0.15
C GLN A 82 2.14 -10.94 -1.07
N TRP A 83 1.92 -9.78 -1.69
CA TRP A 83 2.75 -9.33 -2.82
C TRP A 83 4.17 -8.95 -2.38
N CYS A 84 4.30 -8.41 -1.17
CA CYS A 84 5.59 -8.12 -0.54
C CYS A 84 6.38 -9.41 -0.26
N GLY A 85 5.71 -10.45 0.22
CA GLY A 85 6.38 -11.70 0.61
C GLY A 85 7.19 -11.55 1.89
N GLU A 86 7.82 -12.64 2.34
CA GLU A 86 8.55 -12.70 3.61
C GLU A 86 9.93 -12.02 3.55
N ASP A 87 10.49 -11.89 2.35
CA ASP A 87 11.81 -11.36 2.06
C ASP A 87 11.79 -9.88 1.63
N PHE A 88 10.67 -9.18 1.88
CA PHE A 88 10.51 -7.81 1.46
C PHE A 88 11.51 -6.88 2.16
N ASP A 89 12.35 -6.23 1.34
CA ASP A 89 13.35 -5.23 1.72
C ASP A 89 13.11 -3.89 0.99
N GLY A 90 11.92 -3.72 0.42
CA GLY A 90 11.54 -2.56 -0.38
C GLY A 90 11.14 -1.36 0.47
N CYS A 91 11.27 -0.16 -0.07
CA CYS A 91 10.86 1.05 0.65
C CYS A 91 9.34 1.12 0.82
N ILE A 92 8.89 1.60 1.99
CA ILE A 92 7.51 1.99 2.27
C ILE A 92 7.50 3.50 2.50
N VAL A 93 6.85 4.24 1.61
CA VAL A 93 6.67 5.69 1.71
C VAL A 93 5.30 5.97 2.31
N PHE A 94 5.26 6.62 3.47
CA PHE A 94 4.04 7.21 4.03
C PHE A 94 4.06 8.70 3.74
N ASP A 95 3.47 9.06 2.60
CA ASP A 95 3.26 10.44 2.20
C ASP A 95 2.03 11.01 2.92
N GLU A 96 2.11 12.29 3.31
CA GLU A 96 1.11 12.94 4.16
C GLU A 96 0.78 12.15 5.45
N CYS A 97 1.82 11.58 6.08
CA CYS A 97 1.71 10.68 7.23
C CYS A 97 0.99 11.30 8.44
N HIS A 98 0.82 12.62 8.46
CA HIS A 98 0.00 13.30 9.43
C HIS A 98 -1.48 12.81 9.44
N LYS A 99 -1.98 12.26 8.33
CA LYS A 99 -3.31 11.64 8.24
C LYS A 99 -3.39 10.27 8.93
N ALA A 100 -2.25 9.63 9.20
CA ALA A 100 -2.15 8.38 9.97
C ALA A 100 -1.89 8.62 11.47
N LYS A 101 -1.79 9.88 11.94
CA LYS A 101 -1.45 10.28 13.32
C LYS A 101 -2.38 9.74 14.40
N ASN A 102 -3.61 9.34 14.08
CA ASN A 102 -4.52 8.72 15.04
C ASN A 102 -4.13 7.27 15.41
N LEU A 103 -2.85 6.92 15.31
CA LEU A 103 -2.27 5.72 15.91
C LEU A 103 -2.02 5.93 17.42
N CYS A 104 -1.62 7.14 17.80
CA CYS A 104 -1.44 7.58 19.18
C CYS A 104 -2.40 8.76 19.43
N PRO A 105 -3.69 8.49 19.71
CA PRO A 105 -4.62 9.55 20.04
C PRO A 105 -4.07 10.36 21.23
N VAL A 106 -4.06 11.68 21.11
CA VAL A 106 -3.84 12.55 22.26
C VAL A 106 -5.06 12.44 23.17
N GLY A 107 -4.88 11.96 24.40
CA GLY A 107 -5.97 11.71 25.36
C GLY A 107 -6.60 10.32 25.24
N SER A 108 -7.90 10.20 25.55
CA SER A 108 -8.63 8.92 25.68
C SER A 108 -9.24 8.38 24.38
N GLY A 109 -8.83 8.91 23.21
CA GLY A 109 -9.36 8.47 21.91
C GLY A 109 -8.99 7.02 21.57
N LYS A 110 -9.79 6.37 20.71
CA LYS A 110 -9.42 5.08 20.10
C LYS A 110 -8.58 5.32 18.86
N ALA A 111 -7.58 4.46 18.63
CA ALA A 111 -6.80 4.50 17.40
C ALA A 111 -7.70 4.27 16.18
N THR A 112 -7.45 5.00 15.09
CA THR A 112 -8.22 4.82 13.84
C THR A 112 -7.83 3.54 13.13
N LYS A 113 -8.75 2.96 12.34
CA LYS A 113 -8.45 1.82 11.45
C LYS A 113 -7.25 2.12 10.54
N THR A 114 -7.16 3.35 10.02
CA THR A 114 -6.02 3.81 9.21
C THR A 114 -4.70 3.75 9.97
N GLY A 115 -4.64 4.32 11.18
CA GLY A 115 -3.46 4.27 12.02
C GLY A 115 -3.05 2.82 12.32
N LEU A 116 -3.99 2.01 12.79
CA LEU A 116 -3.76 0.60 13.12
C LEU A 116 -3.25 -0.21 11.93
N THR A 117 -3.83 -0.03 10.74
CA THR A 117 -3.39 -0.72 9.52
C THR A 117 -2.02 -0.25 9.04
N ALA A 118 -1.69 1.04 9.20
CA ALA A 118 -0.35 1.54 8.90
C ALA A 118 0.71 0.95 9.86
N LEU A 119 0.40 0.86 11.16
CA LEU A 119 1.25 0.20 12.14
C LEU A 119 1.39 -1.31 11.86
N GLU A 120 0.28 -1.98 11.52
CA GLU A 120 0.30 -3.39 11.17
C GLU A 120 1.19 -3.64 9.93
N LEU A 121 1.12 -2.77 8.92
CA LEU A 121 2.00 -2.84 7.75
C LEU A 121 3.49 -2.73 8.15
N GLN A 122 3.84 -1.76 8.99
CA GLN A 122 5.22 -1.58 9.48
C GLN A 122 5.69 -2.80 10.28
N ASN A 123 4.89 -3.29 11.22
CA ASN A 123 5.22 -4.44 12.06
C ASN A 123 5.38 -5.73 11.25
N LYS A 124 4.63 -5.89 10.16
CA LYS A 124 4.71 -7.07 9.28
C LYS A 124 5.84 -7.00 8.28
N LEU A 125 6.38 -5.82 7.99
CA LEU A 125 7.49 -5.61 7.06
C LEU A 125 8.65 -4.87 7.75
N PRO A 126 9.25 -5.43 8.82
CA PRO A 126 10.24 -4.72 9.65
C PRO A 126 11.59 -4.47 8.96
N LYS A 127 11.85 -5.12 7.82
CA LYS A 127 13.08 -4.97 7.02
C LYS A 127 12.92 -4.01 5.83
N ALA A 128 11.73 -3.44 5.66
CA ALA A 128 11.44 -2.44 4.64
C ALA A 128 12.31 -1.18 4.80
#